data_AF-A0A2C6ADY8-F1
#
_entry.id   AF-A0A2C6ADY8-F1
#
_cell.length_a   1.000
_cell.length_b   1.000
_cell.length_c   1.000
_cell.angle_alpha   90.00
_cell.angle_beta   90.00
_cell.angle_gamma   90.00
#
_symmetry.space_group_name_H-M   'P 1'
#
loop_
_entity.id
_entity.type
_entity.pdbx_description
1 polymer ?
#
loop_
_entity_poly.entity_id
_entity_poly.type
_entity_poly.pdbx_seq_one_letter_code
_entity_poly.pdbx_strand_id
1 'polypeptide(L)'
;MTIDHISLSVARDRLQEHLALYLAALAPLGYEKRMQEAVDAFHAAAVKAGARDNGAPGPRPMYHANYYAAFVKDAAGNNVEAVFHGP
;
A
#
# COMPACT_ATOMS: atom_id res chain seq x y z
N MET A 1 -12.13 -4.86 -25.75
CA MET A 1 -12.81 -3.87 -24.89
C MET A 1 -12.30 -4.09 -23.48
N THR A 2 -11.56 -3.14 -22.91
CA THR A 2 -10.91 -3.25 -21.60
C THR A 2 -11.66 -2.38 -20.60
N ILE A 3 -12.02 -2.96 -19.46
CA ILE A 3 -12.52 -2.20 -18.31
C ILE A 3 -11.29 -1.78 -17.50
N ASP A 4 -11.08 -0.48 -17.37
CA ASP A 4 -9.92 0.12 -16.69
C ASP A 4 -10.12 0.19 -15.17
N HIS A 5 -11.34 0.53 -14.72
CA HIS A 5 -11.70 0.58 -13.31
C HIS A 5 -13.19 0.33 -13.10
N ILE A 6 -13.55 -0.21 -11.93
CA ILE A 6 -14.93 -0.33 -11.45
C ILE A 6 -14.97 0.07 -9.97
N SER A 7 -15.94 0.88 -9.59
CA SER A 7 -16.23 1.20 -8.19
C SER A 7 -17.54 0.54 -7.80
N LEU A 8 -17.53 -0.17 -6.67
CA LEU A 8 -18.69 -0.89 -6.14
C LEU A 8 -18.94 -0.38 -4.72
N SER A 9 -20.21 -0.15 -4.38
CA SER A 9 -20.60 0.17 -3.01
C SER A 9 -21.01 -1.11 -2.29
N VAL A 10 -20.43 -1.34 -1.11
CA VAL A 10 -20.75 -2.49 -0.25
C VAL A 10 -21.23 -1.95 1.09
N ALA A 11 -22.26 -2.57 1.66
CA ALA A 11 -22.69 -2.25 3.02
C ALA A 11 -21.54 -2.52 4.01
N ARG A 12 -21.31 -1.62 4.97
CA ARG A 12 -20.14 -1.66 5.86
C ARG A 12 -20.06 -2.97 6.66
N ASP A 13 -21.21 -3.47 7.10
CA ASP A 13 -21.35 -4.72 7.85
C ASP A 13 -20.98 -5.97 7.02
N ARG A 14 -21.02 -5.88 5.69
CA ARG A 14 -20.62 -6.95 4.76
C ARG A 14 -19.27 -6.74 4.10
N LEU A 15 -18.55 -5.67 4.44
CA LEU A 15 -17.28 -5.33 3.78
C LEU A 15 -16.25 -6.47 3.85
N GLN A 16 -16.13 -7.13 5.01
CA GLN A 16 -15.14 -8.20 5.19
C GLN A 16 -15.46 -9.45 4.36
N GLU A 17 -16.74 -9.82 4.26
CA GLU A 17 -17.20 -10.94 3.45
C GLU A 17 -16.88 -10.71 1.96
N HIS A 18 -17.24 -9.53 1.44
CA HIS A 18 -16.95 -9.17 0.06
C HIS A 18 -15.44 -9.06 -0.21
N LEU A 19 -14.67 -8.48 0.72
CA LEU A 19 -13.24 -8.38 0.58
C LEU A 19 -12.59 -9.77 0.51
N ALA A 20 -13.00 -10.70 1.38
CA ALA A 20 -12.50 -12.08 1.37
C ALA A 20 -12.82 -12.78 0.04
N LEU A 21 -14.05 -12.61 -0.48
CA LEU A 21 -14.46 -13.14 -1.78
C LEU A 21 -13.54 -12.62 -2.90
N TYR A 22 -13.32 -11.31 -2.99
CA TYR A 22 -12.52 -10.73 -4.06
C TYR A 22 -11.03 -11.08 -3.94
N LEU A 23 -10.47 -11.12 -2.73
CA LEU A 23 -9.09 -11.55 -2.54
C LEU A 23 -8.88 -13.01 -2.97
N ALA A 24 -9.80 -13.90 -2.61
CA ALA A 24 -9.75 -15.29 -3.05
C ALA A 24 -9.88 -15.42 -4.57
N ALA A 25 -10.79 -14.66 -5.18
CA ALA A 25 -11.01 -14.69 -6.63
C ALA A 25 -9.81 -14.17 -7.43
N LEU A 26 -9.06 -13.21 -6.88
CA LEU A 26 -7.95 -12.55 -7.55
C LEU A 26 -6.58 -13.18 -7.25
N ALA A 27 -6.45 -13.96 -6.17
CA ALA A 27 -5.18 -14.60 -5.78
C ALA A 27 -4.54 -15.47 -6.88
N PRO A 28 -5.28 -16.28 -7.68
CA PRO A 28 -4.68 -17.05 -8.78
C PRO A 28 -4.07 -16.19 -9.90
N LEU A 29 -4.49 -14.92 -9.98
CA LEU A 29 -3.98 -13.94 -10.94
C LEU A 29 -2.79 -13.15 -10.36
N GLY A 30 -2.36 -13.44 -9.12
CA GLY A 30 -1.22 -12.80 -8.46
C GLY A 30 -1.53 -11.45 -7.81
N TYR A 31 -2.80 -11.09 -7.63
CA TYR A 31 -3.19 -9.86 -6.95
C TYR A 31 -3.30 -10.06 -5.44
N GLU A 32 -2.91 -9.03 -4.70
CA GLU A 32 -3.00 -8.97 -3.24
C GLU A 32 -3.58 -7.63 -2.79
N LYS A 33 -4.10 -7.59 -1.55
CA LYS A 33 -4.60 -6.33 -0.97
C LYS A 33 -3.42 -5.39 -0.73
N ARG A 34 -3.51 -4.15 -1.21
CA ARG A 34 -2.62 -3.07 -0.76
C ARG A 34 -3.07 -2.59 0.62
N MET A 35 -2.14 -2.54 1.57
CA MET A 35 -2.42 -2.12 2.95
C MET A 35 -1.34 -1.16 3.48
N GLN A 36 -1.62 -0.43 4.55
CA GLN A 36 -0.63 0.43 5.23
C GLN A 36 0.56 -0.40 5.76
N GLU A 37 0.27 -1.61 6.21
CA GLU A 37 1.23 -2.59 6.69
C GLU A 37 2.27 -2.98 5.63
N ALA A 38 1.93 -2.85 4.33
CA ALA A 38 2.89 -3.07 3.25
C ALA A 38 3.94 -1.96 3.17
N VAL A 39 3.57 -0.72 3.52
CA VAL A 39 4.51 0.41 3.64
C VAL A 39 5.44 0.20 4.83
N ASP A 40 4.92 -0.29 5.95
CA ASP A 40 5.73 -0.62 7.13
C ASP A 40 6.72 -1.75 6.83
N ALA A 41 6.23 -2.82 6.20
CA ALA A 41 7.04 -3.98 5.82
C ALA A 41 8.14 -3.61 4.81
N PHE A 42 7.81 -2.78 3.82
CA PHE A 42 8.79 -2.23 2.88
C PHE A 42 9.91 -1.48 3.61
N HIS A 43 9.57 -0.54 4.49
CA HIS A 43 10.56 0.27 5.19
C HIS A 43 11.48 -0.58 6.07
N ALA A 44 10.89 -1.48 6.86
CA ALA A 44 11.66 -2.39 7.71
C ALA A 44 12.61 -3.29 6.91
N ALA A 45 12.14 -3.83 5.78
CA ALA A 45 12.97 -4.66 4.90
C ALA A 45 14.09 -3.85 4.23
N ALA A 46 13.79 -2.64 3.76
CA ALA A 46 14.77 -1.78 3.10
C ALA A 46 15.88 -1.32 4.06
N VAL A 47 15.52 -0.91 5.28
CA VAL A 47 16.50 -0.53 6.31
C VAL A 47 17.36 -1.74 6.70
N LYS A 48 16.76 -2.92 6.87
CA LYS A 48 17.49 -4.16 7.13
C LYS A 48 18.46 -4.53 6.00
N ALA A 49 18.12 -4.21 4.76
CA ALA A 49 18.97 -4.40 3.59
C ALA A 49 20.08 -3.33 3.43
N GLY A 50 20.15 -2.36 4.34
CA GLY A 50 21.20 -1.33 4.36
C GLY A 50 20.82 0.00 3.69
N ALA A 51 19.56 0.17 3.28
CA ALA A 51 19.06 1.49 2.89
C ALA A 51 19.07 2.43 4.12
N ARG A 52 19.38 3.72 3.91
CA ARG A 52 19.31 4.70 5.01
C ARG A 52 17.87 5.15 5.19
N ASP A 53 17.40 5.23 6.43
CA ASP A 53 16.11 5.86 6.71
C ASP A 53 16.08 7.31 6.22
N ASN A 54 14.97 7.70 5.60
CA ASN A 54 14.71 9.07 5.14
C ASN A 54 13.27 9.52 5.46
N GLY A 55 12.58 8.78 6.32
CA GLY A 55 11.21 9.06 6.72
C GLY A 55 10.48 7.76 7.09
N ALA A 56 10.40 7.48 8.39
CA ALA A 56 9.67 6.33 8.92
C ALA A 56 8.21 6.27 8.44
N PRO A 57 7.61 5.07 8.35
CA PRO A 57 6.22 4.92 7.94
C PRO A 57 5.27 5.79 8.76
N GLY A 58 4.34 6.45 8.07
CA GLY A 58 3.29 7.19 8.76
C GLY A 58 2.41 8.02 7.84
N PRO A 59 1.36 8.65 8.40
CA PRO A 59 0.51 9.59 7.68
C PRO A 59 1.30 10.80 7.15
N ARG A 60 0.88 11.31 6.00
CA ARG A 60 1.40 12.50 5.35
C ARG A 60 0.24 13.43 4.93
N PRO A 61 -0.46 14.02 5.91
CA PRO A 61 -1.68 14.80 5.65
C PRO A 61 -1.44 16.04 4.81
N MET A 62 -0.18 16.49 4.67
CA MET A 62 0.21 17.58 3.78
C MET A 62 0.00 17.27 2.28
N TYR A 63 -0.06 15.99 1.89
CA TYR A 63 -0.36 15.60 0.51
C TYR A 63 -1.86 15.39 0.30
N HIS A 64 -2.48 14.52 1.11
CA HIS A 64 -3.93 14.40 1.28
C HIS A 64 -4.27 13.52 2.49
N ALA A 65 -5.54 13.51 2.92
CA ALA A 65 -6.00 12.88 4.17
C ALA A 65 -5.55 11.41 4.34
N ASN A 66 -5.58 10.63 3.27
CA ASN A 66 -5.29 9.19 3.32
C ASN A 66 -3.90 8.79 2.83
N TYR A 67 -2.96 9.73 2.77
CA TYR A 67 -1.59 9.46 2.31
C TYR A 67 -0.79 8.82 3.44
N TYR A 68 -0.42 7.55 3.31
CA TYR A 68 0.45 6.85 4.25
C TYR A 68 1.71 6.40 3.52
N ALA A 69 2.89 6.81 3.96
CA ALA A 69 4.13 6.56 3.22
C ALA A 69 5.36 6.38 4.11
N ALA A 70 6.39 5.78 3.52
CA ALA A 70 7.73 5.65 4.09
C ALA A 70 8.79 5.93 3.01
N PHE A 71 9.94 6.44 3.44
CA PHE A 71 11.03 6.86 2.56
C PHE A 71 12.36 6.28 3.02
N VAL A 72 13.15 5.82 2.06
CA VAL A 72 14.54 5.36 2.29
C VAL A 72 15.47 5.90 1.20
N LYS A 73 16.75 5.99 1.51
CA LYS A 73 17.81 6.24 0.54
C LYS A 73 18.50 4.93 0.15
N ASP A 74 18.50 4.63 -1.15
CA ASP A 74 19.25 3.50 -1.68
C ASP A 74 20.76 3.78 -1.76
N ALA A 75 21.54 2.78 -2.22
CA ALA A 75 22.99 2.90 -2.34
C ALA A 75 23.45 3.95 -3.37
N ALA A 76 22.59 4.32 -4.32
CA ALA A 76 22.85 5.38 -5.30
C ALA A 76 22.41 6.77 -4.80
N GLY A 77 21.79 6.85 -3.62
CA GLY A 77 21.28 8.09 -3.04
C GLY A 77 19.88 8.49 -3.54
N ASN A 78 19.20 7.62 -4.29
CA ASN A 78 17.82 7.86 -4.74
C ASN A 78 16.88 7.87 -3.53
N ASN A 79 15.87 8.74 -3.56
CA ASN A 79 14.79 8.70 -2.58
C ASN A 79 13.72 7.72 -3.06
N VAL A 80 13.62 6.56 -2.40
CA VAL A 80 12.62 5.54 -2.74
C VAL A 80 11.46 5.65 -1.78
N GLU A 81 10.26 5.71 -2.33
CA GLU A 81 9.01 5.83 -1.59
C GLU A 81 8.16 4.56 -1.75
N ALA A 82 7.59 4.10 -0.65
CA ALA A 82 6.40 3.26 -0.67
C ALA A 82 5.22 4.07 -0.11
N VAL A 83 4.12 4.09 -0.86
CA VAL A 83 2.92 4.86 -0.53
C VAL A 83 1.67 4.01 -0.65
N PHE A 84 0.78 4.16 0.32
CA PHE A 84 -0.59 3.68 0.31
C PHE A 84 -1.54 4.88 0.29
N HIS A 85 -2.34 4.96 -0.77
CA HIS A 85 -3.44 5.92 -0.88
C HIS A 85 -4.70 5.24 -0.34
N GLY A 86 -5.03 5.49 0.93
CA GLY A 86 -6.25 4.96 1.53
C GLY A 86 -7.53 5.58 0.93
N PRO A 87 -8.70 4.95 1.19
CA PRO A 87 -10.01 5.40 0.70
C PRO A 87 -10.46 6.73 1.30
#